data_AF-A0A510IP04-F1
#
_entry.id   AF-A0A510IP04-F1
#
_cell.length_a   1.000
_cell.length_b   1.000
_cell.length_c   1.000
_cell.angle_alpha   90.00
_cell.angle_beta   90.00
_cell.angle_gamma   90.00
#
_symmetry.space_group_name_H-M   'P 1'
#
loop_
_entity.id
_entity.type
_entity.pdbx_description
1 polymer ?
#
loop_
_entity_poly.entity_id
_entity_poly.type
_entity_poly.pdbx_seq_one_letter_code
_entity_poly.pdbx_strand_id
1 'polypeptide(L)'
;MSNVIPFDFKSHQVRVVEQNGEPWFVAKDVAEVLGYSDAQAMTRKLDEDEFQNRQIVGFGNRGVNLINEAGLYSVILTSQKVEAKAFKRWVTHKVLPSIRKTGQYGEPKEELSGDKLLVVANRSFGAAHGLAKRMGMKGNQAILLANRVVEETTGISPMKLMGVTHLEAENNEPLYTPSELGKAYEMSAREFNAILQRMGLQKHVEYKPRKKRWELTPKGEEFGRYCDTGKNHSGGAPVQQLKWRKAVLEEVARYAEQLRDKLPGGSFLKVV
;
A
#
# COMPACT_ATOMS: atom_id res chain seq x y z
N MET A 1 -37.39 -28.48 4.70
CA MET A 1 -37.59 -29.45 3.61
C MET A 1 -36.22 -29.70 3.01
N SER A 2 -35.73 -30.94 3.00
CA SER A 2 -34.41 -31.26 2.42
C SER A 2 -34.57 -31.50 0.93
N ASN A 3 -33.96 -30.66 0.10
CA ASN A 3 -34.01 -30.79 -1.35
C ASN A 3 -32.93 -31.76 -1.83
N VAL A 4 -33.25 -32.61 -2.79
CA VAL A 4 -32.33 -33.62 -3.34
C VAL A 4 -31.93 -33.20 -4.74
N ILE A 5 -30.63 -33.01 -4.97
CA ILE A 5 -30.06 -32.54 -6.24
C ILE A 5 -29.25 -33.70 -6.86
N PRO A 6 -29.57 -34.17 -8.08
CA PRO A 6 -28.77 -35.18 -8.76
C PRO A 6 -27.50 -34.54 -9.37
N PHE A 7 -26.34 -35.15 -9.14
CA PHE A 7 -25.05 -34.81 -9.77
C PHE A 7 -24.64 -35.93 -10.73
N ASP A 8 -24.30 -35.60 -11.98
CA ASP A 8 -23.87 -36.59 -12.97
C ASP A 8 -22.34 -36.76 -12.94
N PHE A 9 -21.87 -37.96 -12.60
CA PHE A 9 -20.48 -38.35 -12.68
C PHE A 9 -20.31 -39.47 -13.71
N LYS A 10 -19.84 -39.11 -14.92
CA LYS A 10 -19.52 -40.07 -15.99
C LYS A 10 -20.64 -41.12 -16.21
N SER A 11 -21.89 -40.67 -16.31
CA SER A 11 -23.09 -41.49 -16.51
C SER A 11 -23.64 -42.18 -15.26
N HIS A 12 -23.14 -41.84 -14.06
CA HIS A 12 -23.72 -42.28 -12.79
C HIS A 12 -24.32 -41.07 -12.07
N GLN A 13 -25.61 -41.15 -11.73
CA GLN A 13 -26.25 -40.12 -10.92
C GLN A 13 -25.97 -40.36 -9.43
N VAL A 14 -25.32 -39.39 -8.80
CA VAL A 14 -25.13 -39.32 -7.35
C VAL A 14 -26.11 -38.30 -6.79
N ARG A 15 -27.04 -38.75 -5.94
CA ARG A 15 -27.98 -37.84 -5.28
C ARG A 15 -27.31 -37.15 -4.10
N VAL A 16 -27.54 -35.84 -3.99
CA VAL A 16 -27.00 -34.98 -2.94
C VAL A 16 -28.15 -34.32 -2.19
N VAL A 17 -28.03 -34.22 -0.87
CA VAL A 17 -28.95 -33.55 0.03
C VAL A 17 -28.20 -32.41 0.70
N GLU A 18 -28.70 -31.19 0.57
CA GLU A 18 -28.12 -30.05 1.26
C GLU A 18 -28.61 -30.00 2.73
N GLN A 19 -27.68 -29.90 3.67
CA GLN A 19 -27.98 -29.75 5.10
C GLN A 19 -27.07 -28.68 5.70
N ASN A 20 -27.66 -27.61 6.24
CA ASN A 20 -26.94 -26.49 6.85
C ASN A 20 -25.87 -25.86 5.93
N GLY A 21 -26.12 -25.81 4.62
CA GLY A 21 -25.17 -25.31 3.62
C GLY A 21 -24.09 -26.31 3.21
N GLU A 22 -24.08 -27.52 3.80
CA GLU A 22 -23.12 -28.58 3.50
C GLU A 22 -23.75 -29.70 2.66
N PRO A 23 -23.01 -30.26 1.67
CA PRO A 23 -23.50 -31.35 0.85
C PRO A 23 -23.40 -32.71 1.57
N TRP A 24 -24.49 -33.49 1.49
CA TRP A 24 -24.55 -34.87 1.96
C TRP A 24 -24.92 -35.81 0.81
N PHE A 25 -24.10 -36.81 0.54
CA PHE A 25 -24.24 -37.70 -0.61
C PHE A 25 -24.96 -38.99 -0.22
N VAL A 26 -25.88 -39.46 -1.06
CA VAL A 26 -26.55 -40.76 -0.84
C VAL A 26 -25.53 -41.88 -0.97
N ALA A 27 -25.28 -42.57 0.15
CA ALA A 27 -24.21 -43.57 0.26
C ALA A 27 -24.38 -44.74 -0.72
N LYS A 28 -25.63 -45.07 -1.08
CA LYS A 28 -25.92 -46.12 -2.06
C LYS A 28 -25.34 -45.79 -3.44
N ASP A 29 -25.53 -44.56 -3.89
CA ASP A 29 -25.11 -44.13 -5.23
C ASP A 29 -23.58 -44.08 -5.29
N VAL A 30 -22.94 -43.58 -4.22
CA VAL A 30 -21.48 -43.56 -4.11
C VAL A 30 -20.89 -44.97 -4.05
N ALA A 31 -21.51 -45.88 -3.29
CA ALA A 31 -21.08 -47.27 -3.19
C ALA A 31 -21.13 -47.98 -4.55
N GLU A 32 -22.17 -47.74 -5.34
CA GLU A 32 -22.33 -48.29 -6.69
C GLU A 32 -21.22 -47.79 -7.63
N VAL A 33 -20.97 -46.48 -7.66
CA VAL A 33 -19.88 -45.86 -8.45
C VAL A 33 -18.52 -46.48 -8.07
N LEU A 34 -18.25 -46.58 -6.76
CA LEU A 34 -16.99 -47.12 -6.25
C LEU A 34 -16.91 -48.65 -6.28
N GLY A 35 -17.98 -49.35 -6.69
CA GLY A 35 -18.03 -50.81 -6.84
C GLY A 35 -18.03 -51.59 -5.53
N TYR A 36 -18.58 -51.02 -4.47
CA TYR A 36 -18.88 -51.76 -3.24
C TYR A 36 -20.09 -52.69 -3.46
N SER A 37 -20.18 -53.78 -2.69
CA SER A 37 -21.33 -54.70 -2.73
C SER A 37 -22.65 -53.99 -2.38
N ASP A 38 -22.57 -53.06 -1.43
CA ASP A 38 -23.68 -52.29 -0.92
C ASP A 38 -23.16 -51.06 -0.13
N ALA A 39 -24.08 -50.17 0.24
CA ALA A 39 -23.75 -48.98 1.01
C ALA A 39 -23.17 -49.29 2.39
N GLN A 40 -23.60 -50.37 3.06
CA GLN A 40 -23.13 -50.74 4.40
C GLN A 40 -21.67 -51.19 4.38
N ALA A 41 -21.26 -51.95 3.36
CA ALA A 41 -19.86 -52.35 3.17
C ALA A 41 -18.92 -51.16 3.00
N MET A 42 -19.43 -50.05 2.44
CA MET A 42 -18.70 -48.79 2.32
C MET A 42 -18.71 -48.01 3.65
N THR A 43 -19.89 -47.77 4.25
CA THR A 43 -20.03 -46.92 5.44
C THR A 43 -19.36 -47.51 6.68
N ARG A 44 -19.14 -48.83 6.76
CA ARG A 44 -18.36 -49.46 7.85
C ARG A 44 -16.89 -49.04 7.90
N LYS A 45 -16.39 -48.38 6.85
CA LYS A 45 -15.02 -47.86 6.78
C LYS A 45 -14.92 -46.37 7.14
N LEU A 46 -16.06 -45.74 7.41
CA LEU A 46 -16.15 -44.33 7.72
C LEU A 46 -16.21 -44.15 9.24
N ASP A 47 -15.72 -43.00 9.70
CA ASP A 47 -15.84 -42.60 11.09
C ASP A 47 -17.29 -42.18 11.43
N GLU A 48 -17.63 -42.13 12.72
CA GLU A 48 -19.00 -41.88 13.18
C GLU A 48 -19.55 -40.51 12.75
N ASP A 49 -18.69 -39.52 12.51
CA ASP A 49 -19.05 -38.17 12.06
C ASP A 49 -19.15 -38.04 10.52
N GLU A 50 -18.67 -39.04 9.78
CA GLU A 50 -18.61 -39.03 8.31
C GLU A 50 -19.88 -39.60 7.65
N PHE A 51 -20.74 -40.28 8.41
CA PHE A 51 -21.99 -40.86 7.89
C PHE A 51 -23.18 -40.66 8.84
N GLN A 52 -24.38 -40.68 8.28
CA GLN A 52 -25.61 -40.71 9.08
C GLN A 52 -26.72 -41.50 8.36
N ASN A 53 -27.67 -42.03 9.12
CA ASN A 53 -28.93 -42.53 8.58
C ASN A 53 -30.05 -41.54 8.93
N ARG A 54 -30.81 -41.10 7.92
CA ARG A 54 -31.88 -40.12 8.13
C ARG A 54 -33.13 -40.48 7.35
N GLN A 55 -34.30 -40.28 7.95
CA GLN A 55 -35.56 -40.30 7.23
C GLN A 55 -35.72 -39.02 6.40
N ILE A 56 -35.85 -39.20 5.08
CA ILE A 56 -36.06 -38.13 4.12
C ILE A 56 -37.35 -38.43 3.35
N VAL A 57 -38.21 -37.44 3.21
CA VAL A 57 -39.47 -37.55 2.44
C VAL A 57 -39.15 -37.97 1.01
N GLY A 58 -39.82 -39.02 0.51
CA GLY A 58 -39.54 -39.62 -0.80
C GLY A 58 -38.54 -40.79 -0.75
N PHE A 59 -37.91 -41.04 0.39
CA PHE A 59 -37.19 -42.28 0.69
C PHE A 59 -38.02 -43.13 1.66
N GLY A 60 -38.00 -44.45 1.49
CA GLY A 60 -38.83 -45.37 2.27
C GLY A 60 -38.58 -45.33 3.79
N ASN A 61 -39.43 -46.02 4.56
CA ASN A 61 -39.46 -45.95 6.03
C ASN A 61 -38.15 -46.31 6.76
N ARG A 62 -37.19 -46.96 6.07
CA ARG A 62 -35.88 -47.35 6.63
C ARG A 62 -34.85 -46.21 6.66
N GLY A 63 -35.21 -45.03 6.17
CA GLY A 63 -34.27 -43.92 6.03
C GLY A 63 -33.25 -44.15 4.91
N VAL A 64 -32.39 -43.15 4.68
CA VAL A 64 -31.30 -43.21 3.71
C VAL A 64 -29.98 -42.99 4.42
N ASN A 65 -28.98 -43.78 4.04
CA ASN A 65 -27.60 -43.56 4.46
C ASN A 65 -27.02 -42.40 3.64
N LEU A 66 -26.45 -41.44 4.34
CA LEU A 66 -25.79 -40.28 3.79
C LEU A 66 -24.34 -40.24 4.28
N ILE A 67 -23.45 -39.76 3.43
CA ILE A 67 -22.06 -39.46 3.81
C ILE A 67 -21.81 -37.98 3.55
N ASN A 68 -21.03 -37.32 4.41
CA ASN A 68 -20.61 -35.95 4.18
C ASN A 68 -19.42 -35.91 3.21
N GLU A 69 -18.90 -34.71 2.94
CA GLU A 69 -17.76 -34.52 2.05
C GLU A 69 -16.47 -35.20 2.58
N ALA A 70 -16.23 -35.18 3.89
CA ALA A 70 -15.10 -35.87 4.51
C ALA A 70 -15.17 -37.39 4.26
N GLY A 71 -16.31 -38.01 4.55
CA GLY A 71 -16.54 -39.43 4.29
C GLY A 71 -16.42 -39.79 2.82
N LEU A 72 -16.92 -38.94 1.92
CA LEU A 72 -16.75 -39.12 0.47
C LEU A 72 -15.26 -39.18 0.08
N TYR A 73 -14.44 -38.27 0.62
CA TYR A 73 -13.00 -38.30 0.38
C TYR A 73 -12.33 -39.53 0.99
N SER A 74 -12.72 -39.95 2.20
CA SER A 74 -12.20 -41.16 2.86
C SER A 74 -12.40 -42.41 2.00
N VAL A 75 -13.58 -42.61 1.40
CA VAL A 75 -13.84 -43.77 0.52
C VAL A 75 -13.18 -43.67 -0.86
N ILE A 76 -13.04 -42.46 -1.42
CA ILE A 76 -12.37 -42.27 -2.72
C ILE A 76 -10.86 -42.51 -2.58
N LEU A 77 -10.23 -41.97 -1.54
CA LEU A 77 -8.79 -42.08 -1.32
C LEU A 77 -8.33 -43.51 -1.02
N THR A 78 -9.22 -44.35 -0.48
CA THR A 78 -8.99 -45.77 -0.19
C THR A 78 -9.41 -46.71 -1.32
N SER A 79 -10.19 -46.23 -2.30
CA SER A 79 -10.70 -47.05 -3.40
C SER A 79 -9.60 -47.51 -4.38
N GLN A 80 -9.78 -48.71 -4.94
CA GLN A 80 -8.90 -49.32 -5.95
C GLN A 80 -9.40 -49.14 -7.39
N LYS A 81 -10.59 -48.55 -7.59
CA LYS A 81 -11.16 -48.26 -8.92
C LYS A 81 -10.24 -47.32 -9.71
N VAL A 82 -10.19 -47.52 -11.03
CA VAL A 82 -9.32 -46.73 -11.92
C VAL A 82 -9.73 -45.25 -11.90
N GLU A 83 -11.03 -44.98 -11.85
CA GLU A 83 -11.61 -43.64 -11.78
C GLU A 83 -11.23 -42.95 -10.47
N ALA A 84 -11.31 -43.66 -9.34
CA ALA A 84 -10.91 -43.16 -8.04
C ALA A 84 -9.38 -42.91 -7.96
N LYS A 85 -8.57 -43.74 -8.61
CA LYS A 85 -7.12 -43.52 -8.75
C LYS A 85 -6.79 -42.23 -9.49
N ALA A 86 -7.55 -41.90 -10.54
CA ALA A 86 -7.37 -40.64 -11.28
C ALA A 86 -7.66 -39.43 -10.39
N PHE A 87 -8.77 -39.44 -9.64
CA PHE A 87 -9.10 -38.39 -8.68
C PHE A 87 -8.05 -38.28 -7.57
N LYS A 88 -7.70 -39.40 -6.93
CA LYS A 88 -6.67 -39.47 -5.89
C LYS A 88 -5.36 -38.85 -6.38
N ARG A 89 -4.90 -39.23 -7.58
CA ARG A 89 -3.67 -38.70 -8.17
C ARG A 89 -3.77 -37.20 -8.45
N TRP A 90 -4.91 -36.73 -8.94
CA TRP A 90 -5.12 -35.30 -9.17
C TRP A 90 -5.09 -34.51 -7.85
N VAL A 91 -5.76 -34.98 -6.80
CA VAL A 91 -5.72 -34.34 -5.48
C VAL A 91 -4.30 -34.32 -4.91
N THR A 92 -3.59 -35.46 -4.90
CA THR A 92 -2.27 -35.57 -4.26
C THR A 92 -1.13 -34.93 -5.04
N HIS A 93 -1.21 -34.86 -6.37
CA HIS A 93 -0.14 -34.28 -7.20
C HIS A 93 -0.42 -32.86 -7.69
N LYS A 94 -1.68 -32.41 -7.76
CA LYS A 94 -2.03 -31.06 -8.20
C LYS A 94 -2.62 -30.21 -7.08
N VAL A 95 -3.72 -30.65 -6.48
CA VAL A 95 -4.49 -29.84 -5.53
C VAL A 95 -3.69 -29.56 -4.26
N LEU A 96 -3.34 -30.61 -3.51
CA LEU A 96 -2.65 -30.44 -2.22
C LEU A 96 -1.28 -29.76 -2.37
N PRO A 97 -0.44 -30.08 -3.39
CA PRO A 97 0.80 -29.35 -3.61
C PRO A 97 0.58 -27.88 -3.96
N SER A 98 -0.48 -27.53 -4.70
CA SER A 98 -0.83 -26.14 -5.00
C SER A 98 -1.19 -25.39 -3.73
N ILE A 99 -2.08 -25.95 -2.90
CA ILE A 99 -2.48 -25.34 -1.62
C ILE A 99 -1.26 -25.19 -0.70
N ARG A 100 -0.44 -26.23 -0.56
CA ARG A 100 0.78 -26.17 0.28
C ARG A 100 1.75 -25.07 -0.16
N LYS A 101 1.89 -24.85 -1.47
CA LYS A 101 2.84 -23.86 -2.03
C LYS A 101 2.27 -22.44 -2.04
N THR A 102 0.98 -22.28 -2.33
CA THR A 102 0.37 -20.98 -2.65
C THR A 102 -0.67 -20.53 -1.64
N GLY A 103 -1.05 -21.38 -0.68
CA GLY A 103 -2.15 -21.16 0.25
C GLY A 103 -3.54 -21.41 -0.33
N GLN A 104 -3.66 -21.68 -1.63
CA GLN A 104 -4.95 -21.82 -2.31
C GLN A 104 -4.91 -22.82 -3.49
N TYR A 105 -6.08 -23.26 -3.92
CA TYR A 105 -6.28 -23.99 -5.18
C TYR A 105 -7.49 -23.39 -5.88
N GLY A 106 -7.33 -23.02 -7.15
CA GLY A 106 -8.36 -22.33 -7.92
C GLY A 106 -7.81 -21.87 -9.25
N GLU A 107 -8.62 -21.15 -10.01
CA GLU A 107 -8.19 -20.55 -11.27
C GLU A 107 -6.87 -19.80 -11.05
N PRO A 108 -5.88 -19.95 -11.95
CA PRO A 108 -4.71 -19.09 -11.91
C PRO A 108 -5.24 -17.66 -11.87
N LYS A 109 -4.86 -16.88 -10.84
CA LYS A 109 -5.06 -15.44 -10.87
C LYS A 109 -4.57 -15.02 -12.25
N GLU A 110 -5.47 -14.52 -13.11
CA GLU A 110 -5.06 -13.93 -14.38
C GLU A 110 -3.90 -13.01 -14.03
N GLU A 111 -2.68 -13.36 -14.46
CA GLU A 111 -1.60 -12.41 -14.46
C GLU A 111 -2.09 -11.32 -15.41
N LEU A 112 -2.64 -10.26 -14.82
CA LEU A 112 -3.11 -9.10 -15.55
C LEU A 112 -1.99 -8.73 -16.51
N SER A 113 -2.27 -8.72 -17.82
CA SER A 113 -1.27 -8.26 -18.78
C SER A 113 -0.76 -6.87 -18.37
N GLY A 114 0.49 -6.53 -18.72
CA GLY A 114 1.12 -5.26 -18.32
C GLY A 114 0.21 -4.04 -18.53
N ASP A 115 -0.56 -4.03 -19.63
CA ASP A 115 -1.52 -2.97 -19.95
C ASP A 115 -2.68 -2.89 -18.96
N LYS A 116 -3.25 -4.04 -18.56
CA LYS A 116 -4.34 -4.09 -17.56
C LYS A 116 -3.82 -3.69 -16.17
N LEU A 117 -2.60 -4.09 -15.81
CA LEU A 117 -1.95 -3.70 -14.54
C LEU A 117 -1.83 -2.18 -14.43
N LEU A 118 -1.37 -1.52 -15.48
CA LEU A 118 -1.21 -0.06 -15.50
C LEU A 118 -2.56 0.65 -15.36
N VAL A 119 -3.60 0.16 -16.03
CA VAL A 119 -4.96 0.73 -15.94
C VAL A 119 -5.51 0.63 -14.52
N VAL A 120 -5.38 -0.53 -13.88
CA VAL A 120 -5.83 -0.74 -12.49
C VAL A 120 -5.02 0.13 -11.53
N ALA A 121 -3.69 0.13 -11.67
CA ALA A 121 -2.79 0.94 -10.85
C ALA A 121 -3.13 2.44 -10.92
N ASN A 122 -3.32 2.98 -12.13
CA ASN A 122 -3.62 4.40 -12.33
C ASN A 122 -4.97 4.80 -11.72
N ARG A 123 -6.03 4.01 -11.95
CA ARG A 123 -7.36 4.30 -11.39
C ARG A 123 -7.35 4.29 -9.86
N SER A 124 -6.79 3.23 -9.27
CA SER A 124 -6.72 3.06 -7.82
C SER A 124 -5.84 4.14 -7.18
N PHE A 125 -4.71 4.46 -7.80
CA PHE A 125 -3.83 5.52 -7.32
C PHE A 125 -4.51 6.89 -7.36
N GLY A 126 -5.21 7.25 -8.43
CA GLY A 126 -5.96 8.50 -8.52
C GLY A 126 -6.99 8.67 -7.40
N ALA A 127 -7.75 7.61 -7.11
CA ALA A 127 -8.72 7.61 -6.02
C ALA A 127 -8.05 7.75 -4.63
N ALA A 128 -7.03 6.94 -4.35
CA ALA A 128 -6.30 6.97 -3.08
C ALA A 128 -5.58 8.31 -2.85
N HIS A 129 -4.95 8.86 -3.89
CA HIS A 129 -4.28 10.15 -3.84
C HIS A 129 -5.26 11.31 -3.62
N GLY A 130 -6.43 11.28 -4.26
CA GLY A 130 -7.49 12.26 -4.02
C GLY A 130 -8.05 12.20 -2.59
N LEU A 131 -8.14 11.01 -1.99
CA LEU A 131 -8.49 10.85 -0.58
C LEU A 131 -7.39 11.38 0.35
N ALA A 132 -6.13 11.02 0.09
CA ALA A 132 -4.98 11.48 0.88
C ALA A 132 -4.91 13.02 0.93
N LYS A 133 -5.13 13.71 -0.21
CA LYS A 133 -5.20 15.17 -0.26
C LYS A 133 -6.34 15.75 0.57
N ARG A 134 -7.53 15.14 0.52
CA ARG A 134 -8.68 15.56 1.34
C ARG A 134 -8.45 15.33 2.83
N MET A 135 -7.61 14.37 3.19
CA MET A 135 -7.14 14.14 4.57
C MET A 135 -6.00 15.09 4.99
N GLY A 136 -5.65 16.07 4.17
CA GLY A 136 -4.63 17.08 4.49
C GLY A 136 -3.19 16.68 4.18
N MET A 137 -2.96 15.50 3.59
CA MET A 137 -1.63 15.10 3.13
C MET A 137 -1.21 15.96 1.95
N LYS A 138 0.05 16.40 1.94
CA LYS A 138 0.58 17.25 0.87
C LYS A 138 1.71 16.54 0.14
N GLY A 139 1.71 16.71 -1.18
CA GLY A 139 2.87 16.39 -2.00
C GLY A 139 3.40 14.96 -1.89
N ASN A 140 4.69 14.76 -1.62
CA ASN A 140 5.31 13.44 -1.51
C ASN A 140 4.63 12.55 -0.44
N GLN A 141 4.11 13.15 0.63
CA GLN A 141 3.37 12.42 1.65
C GLN A 141 2.08 11.81 1.09
N ALA A 142 1.36 12.56 0.23
CA ALA A 142 0.14 12.07 -0.41
C ALA A 142 0.46 10.98 -1.45
N ILE A 143 1.55 11.13 -2.20
CA ILE A 143 2.00 10.15 -3.20
C ILE A 143 2.40 8.83 -2.53
N LEU A 144 3.22 8.88 -1.48
CA LEU A 144 3.68 7.68 -0.77
C LEU A 144 2.52 6.96 -0.07
N LEU A 145 1.59 7.71 0.53
CA LEU A 145 0.40 7.12 1.15
C LEU A 145 -0.49 6.44 0.09
N ALA A 146 -0.74 7.12 -1.04
CA ALA A 146 -1.52 6.55 -2.13
C ALA A 146 -0.86 5.28 -2.70
N ASN A 147 0.46 5.29 -2.91
CA ASN A 147 1.20 4.11 -3.36
C ASN A 147 1.04 2.94 -2.39
N ARG A 148 1.19 3.18 -1.08
CA ARG A 148 1.00 2.15 -0.05
C ARG A 148 -0.40 1.57 -0.06
N VAL A 149 -1.43 2.42 -0.08
CA VAL A 149 -2.83 1.97 -0.08
C VAL A 149 -3.13 1.12 -1.31
N VAL A 150 -2.64 1.50 -2.49
CA VAL A 150 -2.82 0.70 -3.70
C VAL A 150 -2.07 -0.64 -3.60
N GLU A 151 -0.86 -0.65 -3.04
CA GLU A 151 -0.08 -1.88 -2.85
C GLU A 151 -0.74 -2.83 -1.84
N GLU A 152 -1.28 -2.32 -0.73
CA GLU A 152 -2.00 -3.11 0.28
C GLU A 152 -3.34 -3.67 -0.25
N THR A 153 -4.06 -2.90 -1.06
CA THR A 153 -5.41 -3.28 -1.54
C THR A 153 -5.40 -4.13 -2.80
N THR A 154 -4.43 -3.90 -3.70
CA THR A 154 -4.40 -4.54 -5.02
C THR A 154 -3.19 -5.45 -5.22
N GLY A 155 -2.18 -5.37 -4.35
CA GLY A 155 -0.88 -6.03 -4.54
C GLY A 155 0.01 -5.36 -5.60
N ILE A 156 -0.44 -4.28 -6.24
CA ILE A 156 0.30 -3.55 -7.26
C ILE A 156 0.94 -2.33 -6.62
N SER A 157 2.24 -2.12 -6.84
CA SER A 157 2.95 -0.91 -6.40
C SER A 157 3.13 0.02 -7.61
N PRO A 158 2.31 1.09 -7.79
CA PRO A 158 2.43 2.01 -8.92
C PRO A 158 3.85 2.55 -9.10
N MET A 159 4.54 2.88 -8.01
CA MET A 159 5.91 3.38 -8.06
C MET A 159 6.89 2.34 -8.60
N LYS A 160 6.85 1.09 -8.12
CA LYS A 160 7.70 0.01 -8.64
C LYS A 160 7.38 -0.30 -10.10
N LEU A 161 6.10 -0.29 -10.47
CA LEU A 161 5.63 -0.50 -11.84
C LEU A 161 6.22 0.54 -12.81
N MET A 162 6.36 1.78 -12.36
CA MET A 162 6.93 2.89 -13.12
C MET A 162 8.46 2.99 -12.99
N GLY A 163 9.13 2.07 -12.27
CA GLY A 163 10.58 2.13 -12.02
C GLY A 163 11.01 3.25 -11.06
N VAL A 164 10.08 3.88 -10.35
CA VAL A 164 10.34 4.96 -9.40
C VAL A 164 10.63 4.35 -8.03
N THR A 165 11.89 4.40 -7.60
CA THR A 165 12.31 3.85 -6.30
C THR A 165 12.29 4.89 -5.18
N HIS A 166 12.44 6.18 -5.53
CA HIS A 166 12.48 7.30 -4.60
C HIS A 166 11.78 8.50 -5.24
N LEU A 167 11.07 9.27 -4.43
CA LEU A 167 10.56 10.59 -4.85
C LEU A 167 11.63 11.63 -4.54
N GLU A 168 11.88 12.55 -5.47
CA GLU A 168 12.72 13.71 -5.20
C GLU A 168 12.10 14.54 -4.09
N ALA A 169 12.92 15.01 -3.15
CA ALA A 169 12.44 15.83 -2.04
C ALA A 169 11.78 17.10 -2.59
N GLU A 170 10.49 17.28 -2.30
CA GLU A 170 9.64 18.31 -2.88
C GLU A 170 10.07 19.76 -2.60
N ASN A 171 10.98 19.96 -1.65
CA ASN A 171 11.66 21.23 -1.41
C ASN A 171 12.80 20.98 -0.41
N ASN A 172 13.99 20.69 -0.92
CA ASN A 172 15.20 20.80 -0.13
C ASN A 172 16.21 21.70 -0.83
N GLU A 173 15.77 22.89 -1.27
CA GLU A 173 16.72 23.94 -1.57
C GLU A 173 17.56 24.17 -0.31
N PRO A 174 18.89 23.99 -0.39
CA PRO A 174 19.73 24.18 0.77
C PRO A 174 19.53 25.61 1.29
N LEU A 175 19.29 25.72 2.59
CA LEU A 175 19.13 27.00 3.26
C LEU A 175 20.46 27.41 3.90
N TYR A 176 20.89 28.61 3.58
CA TYR A 176 22.19 29.15 3.95
C TYR A 176 22.02 30.26 4.98
N THR A 177 23.01 30.39 5.86
CA THR A 177 23.15 31.55 6.74
C THR A 177 23.66 32.77 5.96
N PRO A 178 23.40 33.99 6.44
CA PRO A 178 23.99 35.21 5.86
C PRO A 178 25.53 35.15 5.74
N SER A 179 26.21 34.46 6.66
CA SER A 179 27.66 34.25 6.60
C SER A 179 28.08 33.38 5.42
N GLU A 180 27.33 32.30 5.15
CA GLU A 180 27.63 31.38 4.05
C GLU A 180 27.35 32.03 2.69
N LEU A 181 26.29 32.83 2.59
CA LEU A 181 25.98 33.60 1.38
C LEU A 181 26.96 34.75 1.16
N GLY A 182 27.36 35.43 2.23
CA GLY A 182 28.33 36.54 2.18
C GLY A 182 29.70 36.12 1.65
N LYS A 183 30.14 34.88 1.91
CA LYS A 183 31.39 34.33 1.36
C LYS A 183 31.46 34.38 -0.17
N ALA A 184 30.33 34.24 -0.87
CA ALA A 184 30.31 34.31 -2.33
C ALA A 184 30.69 35.70 -2.88
N TYR A 185 30.64 36.73 -2.03
CA TYR A 185 30.94 38.12 -2.36
C TYR A 185 32.10 38.68 -1.52
N GLU A 186 32.86 37.83 -0.83
CA GLU A 186 33.92 38.25 0.13
C GLU A 186 33.40 39.15 1.26
N MET A 187 32.12 39.00 1.62
CA MET A 187 31.45 39.83 2.64
C MET A 187 31.30 39.09 3.96
N SER A 188 31.41 39.83 5.06
CA SER A 188 31.03 39.37 6.38
C SER A 188 29.51 39.21 6.52
N ALA A 189 29.10 38.42 7.50
CA ALA A 189 27.68 38.23 7.82
C ALA A 189 26.99 39.57 8.17
N ARG A 190 27.72 40.52 8.76
CA ARG A 190 27.18 41.84 9.13
C ARG A 190 26.85 42.66 7.88
N GLU A 191 27.77 42.68 6.93
CA GLU A 191 27.63 43.40 5.66
C GLU A 191 26.51 42.80 4.80
N PHE A 192 26.47 41.47 4.67
CA PHE A 192 25.40 40.79 3.93
C PHE A 192 24.03 41.02 4.56
N ASN A 193 23.93 40.99 5.90
CA ASN A 193 22.67 41.31 6.59
C ASN A 193 22.23 42.77 6.38
N ALA A 194 23.17 43.71 6.29
CA ALA A 194 22.85 45.11 6.01
C ALA A 194 22.26 45.28 4.60
N ILE A 195 22.76 44.54 3.61
CA ILE A 195 22.18 44.52 2.26
C ILE A 195 20.75 43.98 2.30
N LEU A 196 20.52 42.81 2.91
CA LEU A 196 19.19 42.22 3.02
C LEU A 196 18.20 43.16 3.73
N GLN A 197 18.67 43.93 4.72
CA GLN A 197 17.86 44.95 5.39
C GLN A 197 17.53 46.14 4.47
N ARG A 198 18.52 46.67 3.74
CA ARG A 198 18.31 47.78 2.78
C ARG A 198 17.38 47.39 1.62
N MET A 199 17.43 46.13 1.18
CA MET A 199 16.50 45.56 0.19
C MET A 199 15.07 45.36 0.73
N GLY A 200 14.87 45.56 2.03
CA GLY A 200 13.61 45.36 2.72
C GLY A 200 13.23 43.89 2.88
N LEU A 201 14.19 42.95 2.82
CA LEU A 201 13.92 41.52 3.00
C LEU A 201 13.89 41.14 4.48
N GLN A 202 14.67 41.82 5.33
CA GLN A 202 14.66 41.61 6.77
C GLN A 202 14.68 42.92 7.55
N LYS A 203 14.34 42.86 8.83
CA LYS A 203 14.39 43.99 9.76
C LYS A 203 15.06 43.59 11.07
N HIS A 204 15.76 44.52 11.69
CA HIS A 204 16.40 44.31 12.98
C HIS A 204 15.48 44.80 14.10
N VAL A 205 14.93 43.87 14.88
CA VAL A 205 13.91 44.15 15.89
C VAL A 205 14.50 43.97 17.29
N GLU A 206 14.28 44.96 18.16
CA GLU A 206 14.63 44.88 19.57
C GLU A 206 13.51 44.18 20.34
N TYR A 207 13.80 43.02 20.92
CA TYR A 207 12.81 42.18 21.59
C TYR A 207 12.97 42.19 23.13
N LYS A 208 14.13 42.62 23.62
CA LYS A 208 14.40 42.93 25.04
C LYS A 208 15.39 44.11 25.10
N PRO A 209 15.47 44.85 26.21
CA PRO A 209 16.42 45.95 26.34
C PRO A 209 17.83 45.50 25.96
N ARG A 210 18.43 46.18 24.96
CA ARG A 210 19.76 45.90 24.40
C ARG A 210 19.91 44.54 23.70
N LYS A 211 18.82 43.82 23.41
CA LYS A 211 18.84 42.55 22.66
C LYS A 211 18.00 42.66 21.40
N LYS A 212 18.68 42.47 20.27
CA LYS A 212 18.11 42.58 18.93
C LYS A 212 18.21 41.26 18.19
N ARG A 213 17.27 41.02 17.28
CA ARG A 213 17.27 39.86 16.38
C ARG A 213 16.83 40.27 14.98
N TRP A 214 17.26 39.51 13.99
CA TRP A 214 16.76 39.65 12.62
C TRP A 214 15.41 38.95 12.50
N GLU A 215 14.45 39.64 11.88
CA GLU A 215 13.14 39.10 11.55
C GLU A 215 12.87 39.29 10.06
N LEU A 216 12.16 38.33 9.47
CA LEU A 216 11.68 38.44 8.09
C LEU A 216 10.63 39.54 7.98
N THR A 217 10.65 40.20 6.82
CA THR A 217 9.53 40.99 6.32
C THR A 217 8.65 40.11 5.43
N PRO A 218 7.42 40.52 5.08
CA PRO A 218 6.61 39.79 4.10
C PRO A 218 7.34 39.54 2.76
N LYS A 219 8.16 40.50 2.31
CA LYS A 219 9.00 40.34 1.10
C LYS A 219 10.13 39.30 1.31
N GLY A 220 10.67 39.22 2.52
CA GLY A 220 11.70 38.25 2.88
C GLY A 220 11.19 36.82 2.98
N GLU A 221 9.92 36.59 3.31
CA GLU A 221 9.32 35.26 3.44
C GLU A 221 9.32 34.47 2.12
N GLU A 222 9.50 35.14 0.99
CA GLU A 222 9.68 34.47 -0.30
C GLU A 222 10.99 33.65 -0.32
N PHE A 223 12.06 34.20 0.26
CA PHE A 223 13.42 33.64 0.19
C PHE A 223 13.93 33.06 1.52
N GLY A 224 13.37 33.50 2.65
CA GLY A 224 13.85 33.17 3.99
C GLY A 224 12.95 32.19 4.74
N ARG A 225 13.55 31.38 5.62
CA ARG A 225 12.84 30.47 6.53
C ARG A 225 13.54 30.46 7.89
N TYR A 226 12.77 30.31 8.97
CA TYR A 226 13.31 30.00 10.29
C TYR A 226 13.58 28.50 10.40
N CYS A 227 14.77 28.15 10.87
CA CYS A 227 15.18 26.76 11.07
C CYS A 227 15.58 26.55 12.52
N ASP A 228 15.18 25.43 13.11
CA ASP A 228 15.65 25.02 14.44
C ASP A 228 17.12 24.62 14.37
N THR A 229 17.91 25.09 15.34
CA THR A 229 19.36 24.81 15.42
C THR A 229 19.71 23.57 16.24
N GLY A 230 18.70 22.84 16.74
CA GLY A 230 18.88 21.70 17.65
C GLY A 230 19.33 22.08 19.06
N LYS A 231 19.57 23.38 19.33
CA LYS A 231 19.87 23.91 20.66
C LYS A 231 18.60 24.44 21.29
N ASN A 232 18.47 24.30 22.61
CA ASN A 232 17.34 24.87 23.37
C ASN A 232 17.82 26.04 24.23
N HIS A 233 16.97 27.05 24.39
CA HIS A 233 17.14 28.05 25.42
C HIS A 233 17.00 27.41 26.81
N SER A 234 17.49 28.08 27.85
CA SER A 234 17.40 27.62 29.26
C SER A 234 15.96 27.35 29.74
N GLY A 235 14.95 27.84 29.01
CA GLY A 235 13.51 27.59 29.24
C GLY A 235 12.88 26.53 28.33
N GLY A 236 13.67 25.68 27.65
CA GLY A 236 13.18 24.56 26.85
C GLY A 236 12.74 24.89 25.42
N ALA A 237 12.54 26.16 25.07
CA ALA A 237 12.20 26.56 23.70
C ALA A 237 13.38 26.36 22.73
N PRO A 238 13.17 25.80 21.53
CA PRO A 238 14.23 25.61 20.53
C PRO A 238 14.75 26.96 20.02
N VAL A 239 16.07 27.04 19.83
CA VAL A 239 16.75 28.19 19.26
C VAL A 239 16.58 28.16 17.76
N GLN A 240 15.86 29.16 17.25
CA GLN A 240 15.62 29.35 15.83
C GLN A 240 16.65 30.28 15.20
N GLN A 241 17.06 29.93 13.98
CA GLN A 241 17.96 30.73 13.17
C GLN A 241 17.31 31.04 11.82
N LEU A 242 17.41 32.29 11.39
CA LEU A 242 16.97 32.71 10.07
C LEU A 242 17.97 32.25 9.00
N LYS A 243 17.48 31.52 7.99
CA LYS A 243 18.25 31.05 6.84
C LYS A 243 17.56 31.41 5.52
N TRP A 244 18.31 31.38 4.43
CA TRP A 244 17.92 31.90 3.13
C TRP A 244 18.16 30.88 2.02
N ARG A 245 17.24 30.82 1.06
CA ARG A 245 17.43 30.10 -0.21
C ARG A 245 18.54 30.76 -1.02
N LYS A 246 19.29 29.98 -1.80
CA LYS A 246 20.37 30.52 -2.66
C LYS A 246 19.86 31.56 -3.67
N ALA A 247 18.61 31.45 -4.10
CA ALA A 247 17.95 32.39 -5.00
C ALA A 247 18.00 33.86 -4.52
N VAL A 248 18.14 34.11 -3.20
CA VAL A 248 18.31 35.47 -2.69
C VAL A 248 19.56 36.18 -3.26
N LEU A 249 20.57 35.42 -3.69
CA LEU A 249 21.78 35.99 -4.30
C LEU A 249 21.48 36.68 -5.64
N GLU A 250 20.48 36.21 -6.39
CA GLU A 250 20.07 36.85 -7.64
C GLU A 250 19.43 38.20 -7.37
N GLU A 251 18.61 38.30 -6.33
CA GLU A 251 18.02 39.57 -5.90
C GLU A 251 19.08 40.55 -5.39
N VAL A 252 20.08 40.05 -4.67
CA VAL A 252 21.24 40.85 -4.23
C VAL A 252 22.03 41.36 -5.44
N ALA A 253 22.26 40.52 -6.45
CA ALA A 253 22.95 40.92 -7.68
C ALA A 253 22.15 41.96 -8.50
N ARG A 254 20.83 41.77 -8.65
CA ARG A 254 19.96 42.77 -9.31
C ARG A 254 19.96 44.10 -8.58
N TYR A 255 19.88 44.07 -7.25
CA TYR A 255 19.95 45.28 -6.43
C TYR A 255 21.30 45.98 -6.56
N ALA A 256 22.39 45.21 -6.68
CA ALA A 256 23.73 45.73 -6.93
C ALA A 256 23.85 46.48 -8.26
N GLU A 257 23.33 45.90 -9.35
CA GLU A 257 23.31 46.52 -10.68
C GLU A 257 22.51 47.83 -10.68
N GLN A 258 21.32 47.83 -10.07
CA GLN A 258 20.48 49.02 -9.96
C GLN A 258 21.14 50.17 -9.18
N LEU A 259 22.01 49.86 -8.20
CA LEU A 259 22.76 50.86 -7.46
C LEU A 259 23.96 51.40 -8.24
N ARG A 260 24.62 50.53 -9.03
CA ARG A 260 25.73 50.89 -9.91
C ARG A 260 25.28 51.85 -11.01
N ASP A 261 24.10 51.66 -11.57
CA ASP A 261 23.53 52.57 -12.57
C ASP A 261 23.14 53.94 -12.00
N LYS A 262 22.93 54.03 -10.68
CA LYS A 262 22.55 55.28 -9.99
C LYS A 262 23.75 56.08 -9.45
N LEU A 263 24.96 55.51 -9.45
CA LEU A 263 26.18 56.16 -8.96
C LEU A 263 27.37 55.85 -9.89
N PRO A 264 27.70 56.73 -10.84
CA PRO A 264 28.85 56.53 -11.71
C PRO A 264 30.15 56.76 -10.93
N GLY A 265 30.87 55.67 -10.65
CA GLY A 265 32.23 55.68 -10.10
C GLY A 265 32.30 55.35 -8.60
N GLY A 266 32.47 54.08 -8.28
CA GLY A 266 32.85 53.68 -6.91
C GLY A 266 32.63 52.20 -6.64
N SER A 267 33.71 51.50 -6.28
CA SER A 267 33.74 50.10 -5.87
C SER A 267 32.56 49.73 -4.96
N PHE A 268 31.92 48.59 -5.26
CA PHE A 268 30.81 48.00 -4.49
C PHE A 268 31.10 47.92 -2.98
N LEU A 269 32.38 47.83 -2.61
CA LEU A 269 32.90 47.75 -1.24
C LEU A 269 33.01 49.09 -0.48
N LYS A 270 32.77 50.25 -1.10
CA LYS A 270 32.84 51.56 -0.40
C LYS A 270 31.49 52.06 0.14
N VAL A 271 30.37 51.37 -0.13
CA VAL A 271 29.01 51.79 0.28
C VAL A 271 28.34 50.80 1.24
N VAL A 272 29.01 49.69 1.57
CA VAL A 272 28.53 48.70 2.56
C VAL A 272 29.12 48.99 3.93
#